data_AF-A0A497TH68-F1
#
_entry.id   AF-A0A497TH68-F1
#
_cell.length_a   1.000
_cell.length_b   1.000
_cell.length_c   1.000
_cell.angle_alpha   90.00
_cell.angle_beta   90.00
_cell.angle_gamma   90.00
#
_symmetry.space_group_name_H-M   'P 1'
#
loop_
_entity.id
_entity.type
_entity.pdbx_description
1 polymer ?
#
loop_
_entity_poly.entity_id
_entity_poly.type
_entity_poly.pdbx_seq_one_letter_code
_entity_poly.pdbx_strand_id
1 'polypeptide(L)'
;MKKACLLSLMIFLIAFSPLVAAGELKPDLSDIISETPADEKVPVIILFHEKPTPADISIIKSDGASIKYQYTIIDALAAQVPAQAADKIAKRAFVKLVEPDYKVKLVLDRSIPQIQADKVWEAGITGKDVDVAVLDTGIHDEHPSLTIEKEVDYTGEGTDDLHGHGTHVAGIIASTDSTYRGVAYDADLFNVKVLNKDGSGYGSD
;
A
#
# COMPACT_ATOMS: atom_id res chain seq x y z
N MET A 1 37.48 -68.10 30.88
CA MET A 1 36.43 -67.11 31.21
C MET A 1 36.69 -65.85 30.38
N LYS A 2 35.98 -65.64 29.27
CA LYS A 2 36.18 -64.51 28.35
C LYS A 2 35.28 -63.34 28.79
N LYS A 3 35.85 -62.16 29.02
CA LYS A 3 35.12 -60.92 29.31
C LYS A 3 34.66 -60.30 27.99
N ALA A 4 33.36 -60.04 27.84
CA ALA A 4 32.81 -59.24 26.74
C ALA A 4 32.76 -57.76 27.17
N CYS A 5 33.31 -56.89 26.33
CA CYS A 5 33.27 -55.43 26.49
C CYS A 5 32.18 -54.91 25.55
N LEU A 6 31.12 -54.32 26.12
CA LEU A 6 30.01 -53.72 25.38
C LEU A 6 30.41 -52.27 25.04
N LEU A 7 30.61 -51.97 23.76
CA LEU A 7 30.86 -50.61 23.29
C LEU A 7 29.52 -49.99 22.89
N SER A 8 29.02 -49.06 23.70
CA SER A 8 27.80 -48.30 23.41
C SER A 8 28.12 -47.16 22.44
N LEU A 9 27.57 -47.21 21.23
CA LEU A 9 27.70 -46.19 20.20
C LEU A 9 26.59 -45.14 20.40
N MET A 10 26.90 -43.99 21.01
CA MET A 10 26.00 -42.85 21.05
C MET A 10 26.00 -42.14 19.69
N ILE A 11 24.91 -42.26 18.94
CA ILE A 11 24.65 -41.47 17.74
C ILE A 11 24.14 -40.10 18.20
N PHE A 12 24.97 -39.06 18.07
CA PHE A 12 24.53 -37.67 18.16
C PHE A 12 23.79 -37.31 16.87
N LEU A 13 22.45 -37.26 16.92
CA LEU A 13 21.67 -36.61 15.87
C LEU A 13 21.93 -35.10 15.94
N ILE A 14 22.80 -34.60 15.06
CA ILE A 14 22.91 -33.16 14.81
C ILE A 14 21.72 -32.80 13.92
N ALA A 15 20.69 -32.18 14.51
CA ALA A 15 19.61 -31.58 13.75
C ALA A 15 20.19 -30.42 12.93
N PHE A 16 20.32 -30.62 11.62
CA PHE A 16 20.62 -29.55 10.68
C PHE A 16 19.36 -28.69 10.54
N SER A 17 19.28 -27.62 11.32
CA SER A 17 18.28 -26.57 11.06
C SER A 17 18.59 -25.96 9.70
N PRO A 18 17.63 -25.84 8.76
CA PRO A 18 17.87 -25.14 7.52
C PRO A 18 18.30 -23.70 7.84
N LEU A 19 19.41 -23.28 7.23
CA LEU A 19 19.89 -21.91 7.30
C LEU A 19 18.88 -21.04 6.55
N VAL A 20 17.91 -20.47 7.27
CA VAL A 20 17.07 -19.40 6.73
C VAL A 20 17.98 -18.20 6.56
N ALA A 21 18.07 -17.68 5.33
CA ALA A 21 18.82 -16.47 5.06
C ALA A 21 18.30 -15.35 5.95
N ALA A 22 19.20 -14.59 6.60
CA ALA A 22 18.79 -13.42 7.36
C ALA A 22 18.06 -12.43 6.45
N GLY A 23 17.03 -11.77 6.97
CA GLY A 23 16.32 -10.73 6.24
C GLY A 23 17.21 -9.54 5.91
N GLU A 24 16.76 -8.77 4.93
CA GLU A 24 17.51 -7.62 4.41
C GLU A 24 16.90 -6.29 4.87
N LEU A 25 17.76 -5.28 5.03
CA LEU A 25 17.33 -3.88 5.16
C LEU A 25 17.45 -3.24 3.79
N LYS A 26 16.38 -2.63 3.29
CA LYS A 26 16.41 -1.99 1.97
C LYS A 26 17.42 -0.83 1.98
N PRO A 27 18.22 -0.62 0.91
CA PRO A 27 19.29 0.38 0.91
C PRO A 27 18.81 1.81 1.22
N ASP A 28 17.68 2.22 0.66
CA ASP A 28 17.10 3.54 0.92
C ASP A 28 16.60 3.71 2.37
N LEU A 29 16.15 2.65 3.03
CA LEU A 29 15.89 2.68 4.46
C LEU A 29 17.17 2.84 5.26
N SER A 30 18.27 2.20 4.85
CA SER A 30 19.58 2.36 5.48
C SER A 30 20.04 3.83 5.46
N ASP A 31 19.84 4.51 4.34
CA ASP A 31 20.17 5.94 4.20
C ASP A 31 19.30 6.78 5.14
N ILE A 32 17.98 6.56 5.14
CA ILE A 32 17.04 7.25 6.03
C ILE A 32 17.43 7.10 7.50
N ILE A 33 17.69 5.87 7.98
CA ILE A 33 18.01 5.65 9.40
C ILE A 33 19.38 6.22 9.78
N SER A 34 20.31 6.39 8.84
CA SER A 34 21.63 6.96 9.11
C SER A 34 21.58 8.46 9.40
N GLU A 35 20.57 9.15 8.86
CA GLU A 35 20.32 10.58 9.05
C GLU A 35 19.28 10.86 10.15
N THR A 36 18.61 9.82 10.65
CA THR A 36 17.53 9.93 11.64
C THR A 36 18.08 9.71 13.05
N PRO A 37 17.70 10.53 14.05
CA PRO A 37 18.00 10.27 15.46
C PRO A 37 17.63 8.84 15.90
N ALA A 38 18.47 8.23 16.72
CA ALA A 38 18.43 6.81 17.04
C ALA A 38 17.08 6.34 17.63
N ASP A 39 16.43 7.19 18.43
CA ASP A 39 15.15 6.95 19.10
C ASP A 39 13.94 7.42 18.28
N GLU A 40 14.15 8.23 17.24
CA GLU A 40 13.08 8.68 16.36
C GLU A 40 12.53 7.50 15.55
N LYS A 41 11.20 7.43 15.48
CA LYS A 41 10.51 6.32 14.83
C LYS A 41 10.30 6.63 13.36
N VAL A 42 10.76 5.70 12.52
CA VAL A 42 10.55 5.71 11.08
C VAL A 42 9.41 4.75 10.70
N PRO A 43 8.54 5.14 9.76
CA PRO A 43 7.48 4.26 9.27
C PRO A 43 8.08 3.24 8.30
N VAL A 44 7.79 1.95 8.53
CA VAL A 44 8.34 0.83 7.75
C VAL A 44 7.29 -0.24 7.45
N ILE A 45 7.52 -0.98 6.37
CA ILE A 45 6.88 -2.26 6.08
C ILE A 45 7.88 -3.37 6.37
N ILE A 46 7.49 -4.32 7.23
CA ILE A 46 8.27 -5.50 7.60
C ILE A 46 7.64 -6.70 6.90
N LEU A 47 8.32 -7.28 5.92
CA LEU A 47 7.90 -8.49 5.22
C LEU A 47 8.51 -9.71 5.91
N PHE A 48 7.75 -10.79 6.00
CA PHE A 48 8.16 -12.04 6.63
C PHE A 48 8.32 -13.14 5.57
N HIS A 49 9.06 -14.18 5.93
CA HIS A 49 9.14 -15.39 5.09
C HIS A 49 7.82 -16.19 5.10
N GLU A 50 7.09 -16.12 6.21
CA GLU A 50 5.78 -16.74 6.42
C GLU A 50 4.91 -15.81 7.26
N LYS A 51 3.61 -16.05 7.31
CA LYS A 51 2.67 -15.24 8.10
C LYS A 51 3.16 -15.05 9.55
N PRO A 52 3.32 -13.79 10.02
CA PRO A 52 3.90 -13.55 11.34
C PRO A 52 3.03 -14.11 12.46
N THR A 53 3.66 -14.86 13.35
CA THR A 53 3.00 -15.41 14.54
C THR A 53 2.90 -14.34 15.65
N PRO A 54 2.03 -14.54 16.66
CA PRO A 54 2.00 -13.67 17.83
C PRO A 54 3.35 -13.55 18.56
N ALA A 55 4.19 -14.59 18.48
CA ALA A 55 5.53 -14.57 19.07
C ALA A 55 6.47 -13.64 18.29
N ASP A 56 6.49 -13.72 16.96
CA ASP A 56 7.30 -12.84 16.09
C ASP A 56 6.94 -11.37 16.30
N ILE A 57 5.63 -11.08 16.35
CA ILE A 57 5.11 -9.74 16.60
C ILE A 57 5.53 -9.24 18.00
N SER A 58 5.52 -10.10 19.01
CA SER A 58 5.94 -9.74 20.37
C SER A 58 7.43 -9.42 20.43
N ILE A 59 8.26 -10.16 19.70
CA ILE A 59 9.69 -9.89 19.57
C ILE A 59 9.92 -8.53 18.92
N ILE A 60 9.25 -8.24 17.80
CA ILE A 60 9.37 -6.94 17.11
C ILE A 60 8.92 -5.78 18.02
N LYS A 61 7.84 -5.95 18.78
CA LYS A 61 7.41 -4.96 19.78
C LYS A 61 8.45 -4.76 20.88
N SER A 62 9.09 -5.83 21.34
CA SER A 62 10.17 -5.74 22.34
C SER A 62 11.42 -5.01 21.83
N ASP A 63 11.61 -4.95 20.50
CA ASP A 63 12.64 -4.15 19.84
C ASP A 63 12.24 -2.66 19.71
N GLY A 64 11.07 -2.27 20.23
CA GLY A 64 10.59 -0.89 20.30
C GLY A 64 9.61 -0.50 19.18
N ALA A 65 9.26 -1.44 18.30
CA ALA A 65 8.33 -1.19 17.21
C ALA A 65 6.89 -0.99 17.73
N SER A 66 6.18 -0.03 17.14
CA SER A 66 4.75 0.16 17.32
C SER A 66 4.02 -0.30 16.07
N ILE A 67 3.30 -1.42 16.17
CA ILE A 67 2.59 -2.02 15.03
C ILE A 67 1.35 -1.18 14.72
N LYS A 68 1.25 -0.70 13.48
CA LYS A 68 0.11 0.05 12.95
C LYS A 68 -0.91 -0.91 12.33
N TYR A 69 -0.43 -1.87 11.54
CA TYR A 69 -1.30 -2.81 10.82
C TYR A 69 -0.60 -4.16 10.64
N GLN A 70 -1.39 -5.24 10.71
CA GLN A 70 -0.97 -6.58 10.28
C GLN A 70 -1.77 -6.95 9.04
N TYR A 71 -1.08 -7.17 7.93
CA TYR A 71 -1.74 -7.48 6.66
C TYR A 71 -2.28 -8.92 6.65
N THR A 72 -3.40 -9.11 5.95
CA THR A 72 -4.05 -10.42 5.77
C THR A 72 -3.75 -11.05 4.42
N ILE A 73 -3.46 -10.22 3.40
CA ILE A 73 -3.23 -10.63 2.00
C ILE A 73 -1.73 -10.85 1.72
N ILE A 74 -0.87 -10.14 2.44
CA ILE A 74 0.59 -10.29 2.37
C ILE A 74 1.12 -10.59 3.78
N ASP A 75 2.20 -11.38 3.86
CA ASP A 75 2.87 -11.73 5.11
C ASP A 75 3.73 -10.55 5.59
N ALA A 76 3.07 -9.46 6.03
CA ALA A 76 3.73 -8.23 6.41
C ALA A 76 3.08 -7.49 7.59
N LEU A 77 3.86 -6.58 8.19
CA LEU A 77 3.40 -5.59 9.17
C LEU A 77 3.74 -4.19 8.68
N ALA A 78 2.82 -3.23 8.86
CA ALA A 78 3.17 -1.81 8.87
C ALA A 78 3.45 -1.38 10.31
N ALA A 79 4.58 -0.74 10.55
CA ALA A 79 5.03 -0.36 11.89
C ALA A 79 5.79 0.96 11.91
N GLN A 80 5.86 1.55 13.11
CA GLN A 80 6.76 2.64 13.44
C GLN A 80 7.92 2.07 14.25
N VAL A 81 9.14 2.15 13.73
CA VAL A 81 10.33 1.49 14.31
C VAL A 81 11.39 2.53 14.67
N PRO A 82 11.96 2.52 15.88
CA PRO A 82 13.11 3.40 16.19
C PRO A 82 14.25 3.16 15.19
N ALA A 83 14.86 4.22 14.65
CA ALA A 83 15.89 4.11 13.62
C ALA A 83 17.00 3.10 13.98
N GLN A 84 17.45 3.10 15.24
CA GLN A 84 18.48 2.17 15.75
C GLN A 84 18.06 0.68 15.78
N ALA A 85 16.76 0.40 15.74
CA ALA A 85 16.22 -0.96 15.83
C ALA A 85 15.93 -1.58 14.45
N ALA A 86 15.90 -0.78 13.37
CA ALA A 86 15.52 -1.25 12.04
C ALA A 86 16.43 -2.36 11.52
N ASP A 87 17.76 -2.19 11.61
CA ASP A 87 18.75 -3.20 11.18
C ASP A 87 18.66 -4.49 12.03
N LYS A 88 18.43 -4.35 13.34
CA LYS A 88 18.23 -5.50 14.24
C LYS A 88 16.99 -6.30 13.85
N ILE A 89 15.89 -5.62 13.54
CA ILE A 89 14.63 -6.24 13.10
C ILE A 89 14.82 -6.93 11.74
N ALA A 90 15.50 -6.28 10.78
CA ALA A 90 15.79 -6.85 9.47
C ALA A 90 16.56 -8.17 9.56
N LYS A 91 17.52 -8.27 10.49
CA LYS A 91 18.35 -9.48 10.69
C LYS A 91 17.66 -10.63 11.43
N ARG A 92 16.38 -10.49 11.83
CA ARG A 92 15.63 -11.60 12.46
C ARG A 92 15.38 -12.70 11.43
N ALA A 93 15.55 -13.96 11.81
CA ALA A 93 15.43 -15.09 10.88
C ALA A 93 14.03 -15.26 10.24
N PHE A 94 12.98 -14.74 10.89
CA PHE A 94 11.61 -14.77 10.35
C PHE A 94 11.27 -13.55 9.48
N VAL A 95 12.13 -12.53 9.45
CA VAL A 95 11.97 -11.33 8.62
C VAL A 95 12.66 -11.57 7.28
N LYS A 96 11.97 -11.23 6.20
CA LYS A 96 12.47 -11.29 4.83
C LYS A 96 13.07 -9.97 4.39
N LEU A 97 12.38 -8.86 4.66
CA LEU A 97 12.78 -7.51 4.24
C LEU A 97 12.17 -6.47 5.17
N VAL A 98 12.91 -5.41 5.46
CA VAL A 98 12.38 -4.17 6.04
C VAL A 98 12.62 -3.04 5.05
N GLU A 99 11.54 -2.36 4.67
CA GLU A 99 11.58 -1.23 3.73
C GLU A 99 10.81 -0.02 4.28
N PRO A 100 11.07 1.20 3.76
CA PRO A 100 10.33 2.38 4.18
C PRO A 100 8.85 2.26 3.81
N ASP A 101 7.96 2.69 4.70
CA ASP A 101 6.56 2.93 4.35
C ASP A 101 6.46 4.27 3.62
N TYR A 102 6.56 4.22 2.30
CA TYR A 102 6.69 5.39 1.44
C TYR A 102 5.46 6.30 1.53
N LYS A 103 5.70 7.61 1.67
CA LYS A 103 4.68 8.62 1.40
C LYS A 103 4.44 8.69 -0.11
N VAL A 104 3.29 8.20 -0.55
CA VAL A 104 2.84 8.37 -1.93
C VAL A 104 2.22 9.76 -2.11
N LYS A 105 2.41 10.35 -3.30
CA LYS A 105 1.77 11.60 -3.72
C LYS A 105 0.98 11.34 -5.01
N LEU A 106 -0.11 12.06 -5.18
CA LEU A 106 -0.89 12.06 -6.42
C LEU A 106 -0.04 12.69 -7.53
N VAL A 107 0.25 11.95 -8.61
CA VAL A 107 1.11 12.38 -9.73
C VAL A 107 0.49 11.99 -11.07
N LEU A 108 -0.60 12.67 -11.42
CA LEU A 108 -1.33 12.39 -12.66
C LEU A 108 -0.51 12.73 -13.91
N ASP A 109 0.29 13.79 -13.85
CA ASP A 109 1.20 14.21 -14.92
C ASP A 109 2.24 13.12 -15.27
N ARG A 110 2.64 12.29 -14.29
CA ARG A 110 3.59 11.20 -14.52
C ARG A 110 2.94 9.93 -15.03
N SER A 111 1.66 9.68 -14.72
CA SER A 111 0.98 8.45 -15.16
C SER A 111 0.59 8.53 -16.63
N ILE A 112 0.22 9.70 -17.15
CA ILE A 112 -0.19 9.90 -18.54
C ILE A 112 0.85 9.38 -19.56
N PRO A 113 2.15 9.77 -19.50
CA PRO A 113 3.15 9.21 -20.42
C PRO A 113 3.43 7.73 -20.18
N GLN A 114 3.28 7.23 -18.95
CA GLN A 114 3.52 5.81 -18.63
C GLN A 114 2.48 4.90 -19.27
N ILE A 115 1.22 5.32 -19.30
CA ILE A 115 0.13 4.60 -19.98
C ILE A 115 -0.02 4.98 -21.46
N GLN A 116 0.83 5.90 -21.95
CA GLN A 116 0.83 6.40 -23.33
C GLN A 116 -0.47 7.10 -23.75
N ALA A 117 -1.18 7.70 -22.80
CA ALA A 117 -2.42 8.45 -23.09
C ALA A 117 -2.14 9.72 -23.91
N ASP A 118 -0.97 10.33 -23.72
CA ASP A 118 -0.45 11.43 -24.54
C ASP A 118 -0.44 11.11 -26.04
N LYS A 119 0.01 9.91 -26.42
CA LYS A 119 0.00 9.45 -27.83
C LYS A 119 -1.41 9.25 -28.39
N VAL A 120 -2.36 8.87 -27.52
CA VAL A 120 -3.77 8.72 -27.91
C VAL A 120 -4.39 10.09 -28.17
N TRP A 121 -4.03 11.10 -27.37
CA TRP A 121 -4.43 12.49 -27.57
C TRP A 121 -3.85 13.09 -28.87
N GLU A 122 -2.60 12.75 -29.22
CA GLU A 122 -2.00 13.16 -30.50
C GLU A 122 -2.78 12.63 -31.71
N ALA A 123 -3.46 11.49 -31.56
CA ALA A 123 -4.37 10.95 -32.57
C ALA A 123 -5.77 11.59 -32.55
N GLY A 124 -6.00 12.59 -31.68
CA GLY A 124 -7.27 13.30 -31.53
C GLY A 124 -8.33 12.55 -30.72
N ILE A 125 -7.94 11.50 -29.99
CA ILE A 125 -8.85 10.70 -29.17
C ILE A 125 -8.73 11.17 -27.72
N THR A 126 -9.79 11.77 -27.19
CA THR A 126 -9.75 12.49 -25.90
C THR A 126 -10.83 12.07 -24.93
N GLY A 127 -11.67 11.09 -25.31
CA GLY A 127 -12.87 10.70 -24.57
C GLY A 127 -14.13 11.44 -24.98
N LYS A 128 -14.05 12.36 -25.95
CA LYS A 128 -15.21 13.08 -26.46
C LYS A 128 -16.34 12.13 -26.90
N ASP A 129 -17.57 12.50 -26.55
CA ASP A 129 -18.82 11.76 -26.84
C ASP A 129 -18.85 10.35 -26.18
N VAL A 130 -18.09 10.16 -25.09
CA VAL A 130 -18.08 8.94 -24.28
C VAL A 130 -18.57 9.25 -22.87
N ASP A 131 -19.66 8.59 -22.48
CA ASP A 131 -20.18 8.63 -21.11
C ASP A 131 -19.33 7.75 -20.18
N VAL A 132 -18.91 8.29 -19.04
CA VAL A 132 -18.23 7.53 -17.97
C VAL A 132 -18.95 7.73 -16.64
N ALA A 133 -19.56 6.67 -16.13
CA ALA A 133 -20.17 6.66 -14.80
C ALA A 133 -19.15 6.31 -13.72
N VAL A 134 -19.05 7.18 -12.71
CA VAL A 134 -18.19 7.00 -11.52
C VAL A 134 -19.08 6.57 -10.36
N LEU A 135 -19.02 5.29 -10.01
CA LEU A 135 -19.73 4.69 -8.89
C LEU A 135 -18.84 4.77 -7.64
N ASP A 136 -18.99 5.83 -6.85
CA ASP A 136 -18.04 6.14 -5.77
C ASP A 136 -18.69 6.99 -4.66
N THR A 137 -17.90 7.77 -3.92
CA THR A 137 -18.33 8.66 -2.83
C THR A 137 -18.99 9.96 -3.29
N GLY A 138 -19.25 10.12 -4.59
CA GLY A 138 -19.72 11.36 -5.20
C GLY A 138 -18.62 12.06 -6.00
N ILE A 139 -18.95 13.17 -6.65
CA ILE A 139 -17.99 14.10 -7.26
C ILE A 139 -18.31 15.49 -6.73
N HIS A 140 -17.29 16.29 -6.41
CA HIS A 140 -17.51 17.65 -5.95
C HIS A 140 -18.05 18.55 -7.07
N ASP A 141 -19.29 19.00 -6.93
CA ASP A 141 -20.06 19.66 -8.01
C ASP A 141 -19.47 20.99 -8.46
N GLU A 142 -18.78 21.70 -7.56
CA GLU A 142 -18.16 23.01 -7.85
C GLU A 142 -16.68 22.90 -8.23
N HIS A 143 -16.16 21.69 -8.46
CA HIS A 143 -14.74 21.52 -8.78
C HIS A 143 -14.42 22.13 -10.17
N PRO A 144 -13.54 23.14 -10.26
CA PRO A 144 -13.36 23.97 -11.47
C PRO A 144 -12.81 23.22 -12.68
N SER A 145 -12.24 22.03 -12.48
CA SER A 145 -11.66 21.20 -13.54
C SER A 145 -12.51 19.97 -13.89
N LEU A 146 -13.71 19.82 -13.31
CA LEU A 146 -14.62 18.72 -13.59
C LEU A 146 -15.96 19.27 -14.09
N THR A 147 -16.59 18.54 -15.00
CA THR A 147 -17.94 18.85 -15.49
C THR A 147 -18.75 17.57 -15.38
N ILE A 148 -19.86 17.65 -14.65
CA ILE A 148 -20.76 16.52 -14.40
C ILE A 148 -21.97 16.71 -15.29
N GLU A 149 -22.25 15.73 -16.16
CA GLU A 149 -23.39 15.76 -17.07
C GLU A 149 -24.67 15.27 -16.39
N LYS A 150 -24.55 14.25 -15.54
CA LYS A 150 -25.66 13.67 -14.78
C LYS A 150 -25.20 13.18 -13.43
N GLU A 151 -26.11 13.19 -12.48
CA GLU A 151 -25.83 12.73 -11.12
C GLU A 151 -27.01 11.99 -10.50
N VAL A 152 -26.70 11.05 -9.61
CA VAL A 152 -27.66 10.30 -8.81
C VAL A 152 -27.03 9.91 -7.47
N ASP A 153 -27.85 9.97 -6.41
CA ASP A 153 -27.47 9.59 -5.06
C ASP A 153 -28.27 8.35 -4.61
N TYR A 154 -27.56 7.31 -4.17
CA TYR A 154 -28.12 6.10 -3.56
C TYR A 154 -27.87 6.00 -2.05
N THR A 155 -27.10 6.94 -1.46
CA THR A 155 -26.76 6.94 -0.04
C THR A 155 -27.71 7.80 0.81
N GLY A 156 -28.44 8.72 0.18
CA GLY A 156 -29.35 9.66 0.85
C GLY A 156 -28.63 10.84 1.50
N GLU A 157 -27.40 11.12 1.09
CA GLU A 157 -26.56 12.20 1.61
C GLU A 157 -26.42 13.39 0.64
N GLY A 158 -27.08 13.32 -0.54
CA GLY A 158 -26.85 14.23 -1.66
C GLY A 158 -25.74 13.72 -2.59
N THR A 159 -25.57 14.35 -3.75
CA THR A 159 -24.62 13.92 -4.79
C THR A 159 -23.19 14.40 -4.58
N ASP A 160 -23.01 15.49 -3.83
CA ASP A 160 -21.70 16.06 -3.51
C ASP A 160 -20.79 15.07 -2.77
N ASP A 161 -19.49 15.20 -3.02
CA ASP A 161 -18.49 14.31 -2.47
C ASP A 161 -18.02 14.77 -1.08
N LEU A 162 -18.59 14.17 -0.05
CA LEU A 162 -18.24 14.45 1.35
C LEU A 162 -16.97 13.70 1.83
N HIS A 163 -16.40 12.82 1.00
CA HIS A 163 -15.21 12.04 1.34
C HIS A 163 -13.96 12.46 0.54
N GLY A 164 -14.13 12.74 -0.76
CA GLY A 164 -13.10 13.17 -1.69
C GLY A 164 -12.52 12.05 -2.58
N HIS A 165 -12.93 10.79 -2.41
CA HIS A 165 -12.37 9.68 -3.20
C HIS A 165 -12.92 9.70 -4.63
N GLY A 166 -14.23 9.80 -4.78
CA GLY A 166 -14.88 9.86 -6.09
C GLY A 166 -14.46 11.08 -6.91
N THR A 167 -14.33 12.26 -6.28
CA THR A 167 -13.78 13.46 -6.94
C THR A 167 -12.37 13.23 -7.46
N HIS A 168 -11.53 12.57 -6.66
CA HIS A 168 -10.18 12.22 -7.08
C HIS A 168 -10.18 11.26 -8.26
N VAL A 169 -10.99 10.18 -8.21
CA VAL A 169 -11.17 9.22 -9.31
C VAL A 169 -11.65 9.92 -10.58
N ALA A 170 -12.67 10.77 -10.48
CA ALA A 170 -13.17 11.58 -11.58
C ALA A 170 -12.09 12.48 -12.19
N GLY A 171 -11.22 13.05 -11.35
CA GLY A 171 -10.04 13.81 -11.78
C GLY A 171 -9.07 13.00 -12.64
N ILE A 172 -8.80 11.74 -12.27
CA ILE A 172 -7.96 10.83 -13.07
C ILE A 172 -8.58 10.59 -14.45
N ILE A 173 -9.91 10.46 -14.50
CA ILE A 173 -10.64 10.14 -15.72
C ILE A 173 -10.71 11.37 -16.62
N ALA A 174 -11.31 12.47 -16.15
CA ALA A 174 -11.75 13.55 -17.03
C ALA A 174 -11.44 14.97 -16.52
N SER A 175 -10.41 15.15 -15.67
CA SER A 175 -9.96 16.50 -15.32
C SER A 175 -9.56 17.31 -16.56
N THR A 176 -10.12 18.50 -16.70
CA THR A 176 -9.79 19.47 -17.76
C THR A 176 -8.58 20.36 -17.40
N ASP A 177 -7.96 20.15 -16.23
CA ASP A 177 -6.78 20.90 -15.82
C ASP A 177 -5.61 20.72 -16.82
N SER A 178 -4.82 21.77 -16.97
CA SER A 178 -3.69 21.77 -17.92
C SER A 178 -2.48 20.97 -17.43
N THR A 179 -2.30 20.86 -16.11
CA THR A 179 -1.18 20.14 -15.46
C THR A 179 -1.59 18.72 -15.08
N TYR A 180 -2.75 18.58 -14.44
CA TYR A 180 -3.31 17.32 -13.97
C TYR A 180 -4.49 16.91 -14.85
N ARG A 181 -4.23 16.80 -16.15
CA ARG A 181 -5.22 16.42 -17.15
C ARG A 181 -5.63 14.96 -16.99
N GLY A 182 -6.93 14.71 -17.02
CA GLY A 182 -7.50 13.36 -17.00
C GLY A 182 -7.16 12.60 -18.28
N VAL A 183 -7.17 11.26 -18.19
CA VAL A 183 -6.88 10.37 -19.33
C VAL A 183 -7.83 10.61 -20.52
N ALA A 184 -9.10 10.85 -20.21
CA ALA A 184 -10.19 11.10 -21.14
C ALA A 184 -10.86 12.45 -20.78
N TYR A 185 -10.08 13.53 -20.88
CA TYR A 185 -10.46 14.87 -20.43
C TYR A 185 -11.66 15.51 -21.14
N ASP A 186 -12.13 14.96 -22.26
CA ASP A 186 -13.36 15.38 -22.95
C ASP A 186 -14.54 14.41 -22.72
N ALA A 187 -14.41 13.44 -21.80
CA ALA A 187 -15.49 12.49 -21.50
C ALA A 187 -16.59 13.13 -20.63
N ASP A 188 -17.81 12.65 -20.84
CA ASP A 188 -19.01 13.09 -20.13
C ASP A 188 -19.12 12.31 -18.81
N LEU A 189 -18.87 12.97 -17.67
CA LEU A 189 -18.88 12.32 -16.35
C LEU A 189 -20.29 12.21 -15.78
N PHE A 190 -20.65 11.00 -15.35
CA PHE A 190 -21.89 10.73 -14.62
C PHE A 190 -21.53 10.39 -13.17
N ASN A 191 -21.96 11.22 -12.23
CA ASN A 191 -21.76 11.04 -10.80
C ASN A 191 -22.78 10.03 -10.23
N VAL A 192 -22.34 8.85 -9.80
CA VAL A 192 -23.21 7.84 -9.20
C VAL A 192 -22.75 7.57 -7.77
N LYS A 193 -23.30 8.30 -6.80
CA LYS A 193 -22.89 8.15 -5.41
C LYS A 193 -23.51 6.90 -4.79
N VAL A 194 -22.67 5.91 -4.49
CA VAL A 194 -23.04 4.64 -3.83
C VAL A 194 -22.29 4.41 -2.53
N LEU A 195 -21.27 5.23 -2.24
CA LEU A 195 -20.52 5.22 -0.98
C LEU A 195 -20.81 6.49 -0.18
N ASN A 196 -21.09 6.33 1.11
CA ASN A 196 -21.36 7.44 2.02
C ASN A 196 -20.09 8.25 2.34
N LYS A 197 -20.25 9.32 3.12
CA LYS A 197 -19.16 10.21 3.58
C LYS A 197 -17.98 9.51 4.28
N ASP A 198 -18.18 8.29 4.79
CA ASP A 198 -17.15 7.49 5.46
C ASP A 198 -16.49 6.48 4.49
N GLY A 199 -16.81 6.54 3.20
CA GLY A 199 -16.25 5.68 2.15
C GLY A 199 -16.86 4.26 2.14
N SER A 200 -18.08 4.10 2.67
CA SER A 200 -18.72 2.79 2.84
C SER A 200 -20.12 2.74 2.19
N GLY A 201 -20.50 1.56 1.70
CA GLY A 201 -21.82 1.28 1.12
C GLY A 201 -22.13 -0.20 1.22
N TYR A 202 -23.38 -0.60 1.00
CA TYR A 202 -23.74 -2.01 0.92
C TYR A 202 -23.52 -2.53 -0.51
N GLY A 203 -23.20 -3.81 -0.66
CA GLY A 203 -23.10 -4.43 -1.98
C GLY A 203 -24.44 -4.52 -2.75
N SER A 204 -25.54 -4.10 -2.13
CA SER A 204 -26.86 -3.94 -2.74
C SER A 204 -27.06 -2.58 -3.41
N ASP A 205 -26.19 -1.62 -3.13
CA ASP A 205 -26.33 -0.21 -3.50
C ASP A 205 -25.61 0.10 -4.82
#